data_AF-A0A855X371-F1
#
_entry.id   AF-A0A855X371-F1
#
_cell.length_a   1.000
_cell.length_b   1.000
_cell.length_c   1.000
_cell.angle_alpha   90.00
_cell.angle_beta   90.00
_cell.angle_gamma   90.00
#
_symmetry.space_group_name_H-M   'P 1'
#
loop_
_entity.id
_entity.type
_entity.pdbx_description
1 polymer ?
#
loop_
_entity_poly.entity_id
_entity_poly.type
_entity_poly.pdbx_seq_one_letter_code
_entity_poly.pdbx_strand_id
1 'polypeptide(L)'
;MSLRQLLARKRMVILGLNSGTSADGLDLAVLEISPSHVTPAKYLAGKCVAYPPHLRDAVLTLSDAHTADLNHLVYLDHALGEFYGTAAARFQAWLSHRGITIDAIGSHGQTVRHLPAPTTFLGRRVHGTLQIGSLEMIATLTGKPVIGDFRQADVALGHEGAPITVAAMARLFGHPSRSRLIVNIGGMANYFYFPAGFDVSEIRAADTGPGNVLSDLLCRT
;
A
#
# COMPACT_ATOMS: atom_id res chain seq x y z
N MET A 1 -17.90 15.53 -4.59
CA MET A 1 -16.74 16.45 -4.45
C MET A 1 -15.86 16.27 -5.67
N SER A 2 -15.45 17.35 -6.34
CA SER A 2 -14.55 17.23 -7.51
C SER A 2 -13.09 17.03 -7.09
N LEU A 3 -12.27 16.45 -7.96
CA LEU A 3 -10.83 16.31 -7.73
C LEU A 3 -10.15 17.67 -7.45
N ARG A 4 -10.57 18.73 -8.16
CA ARG A 4 -10.07 20.10 -7.90
C ARG A 4 -10.37 20.58 -6.50
N GLN A 5 -11.58 20.32 -5.99
CA GLN A 5 -11.94 20.67 -4.62
C GLN A 5 -11.11 19.89 -3.61
N LEU A 6 -10.79 18.63 -3.91
CA LEU A 6 -9.97 17.79 -3.03
C LEU A 6 -8.54 18.33 -2.94
N LEU A 7 -7.93 18.62 -4.09
CA LEU A 7 -6.56 19.14 -4.18
C LEU A 7 -6.40 20.56 -3.59
N ALA A 8 -7.48 21.33 -3.52
CA ALA A 8 -7.46 22.66 -2.91
C ALA A 8 -7.46 22.63 -1.37
N ARG A 9 -7.69 21.48 -0.74
CA ARG A 9 -7.75 21.39 0.72
C ARG A 9 -6.36 21.50 1.34
N LYS A 10 -6.28 22.32 2.39
CA LYS A 10 -5.07 22.40 3.25
C LYS A 10 -4.93 21.21 4.20
N ARG A 11 -6.01 20.49 4.50
CA ARG A 11 -5.98 19.29 5.33
C ARG A 11 -6.92 18.25 4.74
N MET A 12 -6.47 17.00 4.72
CA MET A 12 -7.25 15.88 4.20
C MET A 12 -7.23 14.72 5.18
N VAL A 13 -8.39 14.14 5.43
CA VAL A 13 -8.51 12.87 6.15
C VAL A 13 -8.51 11.74 5.13
N ILE A 14 -7.44 10.97 5.09
CA ILE A 14 -7.23 9.89 4.12
C ILE A 14 -7.34 8.55 4.82
N LEU A 15 -8.12 7.65 4.23
CA LEU A 15 -8.12 6.23 4.60
C LEU A 15 -7.13 5.49 3.68
N GLY A 16 -6.05 4.99 4.26
CA GLY A 16 -5.12 4.07 3.59
C GLY A 16 -5.59 2.62 3.71
N LEU A 17 -5.51 1.88 2.62
CA LEU A 17 -5.79 0.45 2.50
C LEU A 17 -4.53 -0.27 2.01
N ASN A 18 -4.10 -1.29 2.73
CA ASN A 18 -2.95 -2.10 2.36
C ASN A 18 -3.20 -3.58 2.66
N SER A 19 -2.83 -4.45 1.72
CA SER A 19 -2.73 -5.89 1.98
C SER A 19 -1.34 -6.38 1.61
N GLY A 20 -0.66 -6.95 2.60
CA GLY A 20 0.68 -7.49 2.45
C GLY A 20 0.73 -8.77 1.60
N THR A 21 1.94 -9.17 1.23
CA THR A 21 2.18 -10.43 0.52
C THR A 21 1.92 -11.68 1.38
N SER A 22 1.78 -11.51 2.70
CA SER A 22 1.33 -12.53 3.66
C SER A 22 -0.11 -13.00 3.41
N ALA A 23 -0.90 -12.20 2.67
CA ALA A 23 -2.31 -12.48 2.36
C ALA A 23 -3.16 -12.81 3.60
N ASP A 24 -2.83 -12.20 4.74
CA ASP A 24 -3.47 -12.40 6.04
C ASP A 24 -4.72 -11.53 6.22
N GLY A 25 -4.77 -10.37 5.56
CA GLY A 25 -5.94 -9.51 5.62
C GLY A 25 -5.74 -8.16 4.95
N LEU A 26 -6.62 -7.25 5.30
CA LEU A 26 -6.61 -5.85 4.90
C LEU A 26 -6.36 -4.95 6.11
N ASP A 27 -5.31 -4.15 6.04
CA ASP A 27 -5.03 -3.06 6.97
C ASP A 27 -5.72 -1.78 6.51
N LEU A 28 -6.40 -1.13 7.44
CA LEU A 28 -7.03 0.18 7.29
C LEU A 28 -6.38 1.15 8.27
N ALA A 29 -5.91 2.28 7.77
CA ALA A 29 -5.34 3.35 8.61
C ALA A 29 -5.87 4.71 8.18
N VAL A 30 -6.36 5.51 9.12
CA VAL A 30 -6.87 6.86 8.87
C VAL A 30 -5.88 7.87 9.40
N LEU A 31 -5.43 8.74 8.50
CA LEU A 31 -4.51 9.83 8.80
C LEU A 31 -5.16 11.15 8.41
N GLU A 32 -5.06 12.16 9.27
CA GLU A 32 -5.19 13.55 8.84
C GLU A 32 -3.83 14.00 8.32
N ILE A 33 -3.75 14.36 7.04
CA ILE A 33 -2.54 14.85 6.37
C ILE A 33 -2.62 16.36 6.25
N SER A 34 -1.53 17.04 6.55
CA SER A 34 -1.40 18.49 6.44
C SER A 34 -0.07 18.90 5.80
N PRO A 35 0.03 20.09 5.18
CA PRO A 35 1.27 20.63 4.66
C PRO A 35 2.25 21.04 5.78
N SER A 36 1.83 21.03 7.05
CA SER A 36 2.64 21.50 8.19
C SER A 36 3.90 20.66 8.38
N HIS A 37 5.09 21.30 8.31
CA HIS A 37 6.38 20.66 8.57
C HIS A 37 6.47 19.99 9.95
N VAL A 38 5.77 20.53 10.95
CA VAL A 38 5.80 20.05 12.35
C VAL A 38 4.91 18.83 12.55
N THR A 39 3.74 18.79 11.91
CA THR A 39 2.79 17.67 12.04
C THR A 39 2.24 17.30 10.66
N PRO A 40 3.06 16.64 9.82
CA PRO A 40 2.68 16.24 8.46
C PRO A 40 1.47 15.32 8.42
N ALA A 41 1.38 14.43 9.42
CA ALA A 41 0.29 13.49 9.55
C ALA A 41 -0.07 13.27 11.01
N LYS A 42 -1.35 13.05 11.27
CA LYS A 42 -1.88 12.65 12.57
C LYS A 42 -2.70 11.37 12.39
N TYR A 43 -2.33 10.32 13.11
CA TYR A 43 -3.12 9.10 13.19
C TYR A 43 -4.44 9.34 13.92
N LEU A 44 -5.54 8.92 13.30
CA LEU A 44 -6.89 9.08 13.85
C LEU A 44 -7.49 7.74 14.29
N ALA A 45 -7.34 6.70 13.48
CA ALA A 45 -7.90 5.37 13.74
C ALA A 45 -7.30 4.33 12.80
N GLY A 46 -7.45 3.05 13.14
CA GLY A 46 -6.99 1.94 12.31
C GLY A 46 -7.72 0.65 12.66
N LYS A 47 -7.71 -0.29 11.73
CA LYS A 47 -8.37 -1.59 11.86
C LYS A 47 -7.72 -2.59 10.91
N CYS A 48 -7.60 -3.84 11.34
CA CYS A 48 -7.25 -4.96 10.47
C CYS A 48 -8.49 -5.84 10.25
N VAL A 49 -8.69 -6.32 9.02
CA VAL A 49 -9.77 -7.24 8.67
C VAL A 49 -9.17 -8.47 8.04
N ALA A 50 -9.27 -9.61 8.74
CA ALA A 50 -8.74 -10.88 8.25
C ALA A 50 -9.44 -11.29 6.95
N TYR A 51 -8.68 -11.88 6.02
CA TYR A 51 -9.27 -12.51 4.84
C TYR A 51 -10.07 -13.75 5.23
N PRO A 52 -11.24 -13.96 4.59
CA PRO A 52 -11.84 -15.28 4.58
C PRO A 52 -10.84 -16.31 4.00
N PRO A 53 -10.80 -17.55 4.52
CA PRO A 53 -9.84 -18.56 4.07
C PRO A 53 -9.79 -18.74 2.56
N HIS A 54 -10.95 -18.83 1.90
CA HIS A 54 -11.04 -18.99 0.44
C HIS A 54 -10.43 -17.82 -0.34
N LEU A 55 -10.58 -16.58 0.15
CA LEU A 55 -10.01 -15.40 -0.51
C LEU A 55 -8.50 -15.41 -0.39
N ARG A 56 -7.99 -15.76 0.79
CA ARG A 56 -6.56 -15.93 1.03
C ARG A 56 -5.96 -17.02 0.14
N ASP A 57 -6.61 -18.17 0.05
CA ASP A 57 -6.12 -19.29 -0.77
C ASP A 57 -6.09 -18.92 -2.26
N ALA A 58 -7.08 -18.16 -2.74
CA ALA A 58 -7.10 -17.63 -4.11
C ALA A 58 -5.92 -16.67 -4.37
N VAL A 59 -5.62 -15.76 -3.43
CA VAL A 59 -4.46 -14.84 -3.53
C VAL A 59 -3.15 -15.62 -3.58
N LEU A 60 -2.97 -16.62 -2.71
CA LEU A 60 -1.75 -17.43 -2.67
C LEU A 60 -1.58 -18.24 -3.96
N THR A 61 -2.66 -18.84 -4.46
CA THR A 61 -2.66 -19.62 -5.72
C THR A 61 -2.28 -18.75 -6.92
N LEU A 62 -2.81 -17.53 -6.99
CA LEU A 62 -2.52 -16.61 -8.09
C LEU A 62 -1.10 -16.02 -8.02
N SER A 63 -0.51 -15.98 -6.82
CA SER A 63 0.87 -15.52 -6.60
C SER A 63 1.91 -16.53 -7.08
N ASP A 64 1.54 -17.77 -7.35
CA ASP A 64 2.38 -18.75 -8.02
C ASP A 64 2.24 -18.61 -9.55
N ALA A 65 3.36 -18.29 -10.21
CA ALA A 65 3.40 -18.08 -11.65
C ALA A 65 3.16 -19.37 -12.46
N HIS A 66 3.32 -20.55 -11.85
CA HIS A 66 3.10 -21.83 -12.50
C HIS A 66 1.61 -22.22 -12.55
N THR A 67 0.80 -21.65 -11.66
CA THR A 67 -0.64 -21.94 -11.55
C THR A 67 -1.53 -20.73 -11.87
N ALA A 68 -0.95 -19.62 -12.30
CA ALA A 68 -1.67 -18.40 -12.58
C ALA A 68 -2.61 -18.55 -13.80
N ASP A 69 -3.89 -18.31 -13.57
CA ASP A 69 -4.94 -18.28 -14.61
C ASP A 69 -5.46 -16.84 -14.78
N LEU A 70 -5.59 -16.40 -16.04
CA LEU A 70 -6.00 -15.02 -16.35
C LEU A 70 -7.46 -14.74 -15.97
N ASN A 71 -8.35 -15.74 -16.04
CA ASN A 71 -9.73 -15.55 -15.62
C ASN A 71 -9.80 -15.42 -14.09
N HIS A 72 -9.04 -16.23 -13.37
CA HIS A 72 -8.89 -16.12 -11.91
C HIS A 72 -8.33 -14.77 -11.49
N LEU A 73 -7.37 -14.19 -12.22
CA LEU A 73 -6.89 -12.83 -11.99
C LEU A 73 -8.03 -11.81 -12.05
N VAL A 74 -8.86 -11.87 -13.10
CA VAL A 74 -10.00 -10.96 -13.29
C VAL A 74 -11.04 -11.14 -12.18
N TYR A 75 -11.37 -12.37 -11.82
CA TYR A 75 -12.34 -12.65 -10.75
C TYR A 75 -11.82 -12.22 -9.37
N LEU A 76 -10.54 -12.45 -9.11
CA LEU A 76 -9.94 -12.09 -7.84
C LEU A 76 -9.78 -10.57 -7.69
N ASP A 77 -9.48 -9.85 -8.76
CA ASP A 77 -9.46 -8.38 -8.76
C ASP A 77 -10.81 -7.81 -8.31
N HIS A 78 -11.90 -8.35 -8.87
CA HIS A 78 -13.27 -7.98 -8.47
C HIS A 78 -13.56 -8.33 -7.01
N ALA A 79 -13.29 -9.58 -6.61
CA ALA A 79 -13.57 -10.07 -5.26
C ALA A 79 -12.81 -9.29 -4.19
N LEU A 80 -11.54 -8.96 -4.44
CA LEU A 80 -10.75 -8.11 -3.55
C LEU A 80 -11.29 -6.67 -3.52
N GLY A 81 -11.65 -6.10 -4.67
CA GLY A 81 -12.28 -4.78 -4.73
C GLY A 81 -13.57 -4.71 -3.90
N GLU A 82 -14.43 -5.73 -3.99
CA GLU A 82 -15.67 -5.83 -3.20
C GLU A 82 -15.36 -5.98 -1.70
N PHE A 83 -14.41 -6.86 -1.34
CA PHE A 83 -13.98 -7.06 0.03
C PHE A 83 -13.43 -5.77 0.64
N TYR A 84 -12.53 -5.08 -0.08
CA TYR A 84 -11.91 -3.82 0.35
C TYR A 84 -12.94 -2.70 0.46
N GLY A 85 -13.79 -2.53 -0.55
CA GLY A 85 -14.84 -1.51 -0.56
C GLY A 85 -15.84 -1.71 0.58
N THR A 86 -16.27 -2.95 0.83
CA THR A 86 -17.16 -3.29 1.94
C THR A 86 -16.52 -3.02 3.30
N ALA A 87 -15.26 -3.42 3.49
CA ALA A 87 -14.52 -3.16 4.72
C ALA A 87 -14.34 -1.65 4.97
N ALA A 88 -13.95 -0.91 3.92
CA ALA A 88 -13.79 0.54 3.96
C ALA A 88 -15.10 1.27 4.25
N ALA A 89 -16.21 0.88 3.60
CA ALA A 89 -17.53 1.48 3.83
C ALA A 89 -18.02 1.26 5.27
N ARG A 90 -17.86 0.04 5.81
CA ARG A 90 -18.17 -0.27 7.22
C ARG A 90 -17.31 0.56 8.18
N PHE A 91 -16.02 0.70 7.89
CA PHE A 91 -15.14 1.50 8.73
C PHE A 91 -15.47 3.00 8.64
N GLN A 92 -15.79 3.51 7.45
CA GLN A 92 -16.29 4.87 7.24
C GLN A 92 -17.55 5.18 8.05
N ALA A 93 -18.51 4.24 8.12
CA ALA A 93 -19.69 4.40 8.95
C ALA A 93 -19.33 4.50 10.45
N TRP A 94 -18.45 3.61 10.93
CA TRP A 94 -17.96 3.63 12.31
C TRP A 94 -17.21 4.92 12.68
N LEU A 95 -16.45 5.48 11.73
CA LEU A 95 -15.72 6.76 11.88
C LEU A 95 -16.68 7.95 11.91
N SER A 96 -17.71 7.94 11.07
CA SER A 96 -18.73 9.01 11.03
C SER A 96 -19.43 9.17 12.39
N HIS A 97 -19.74 8.05 13.07
CA HIS A 97 -20.28 8.09 14.44
C HIS A 97 -19.34 8.71 15.49
N ARG A 98 -18.06 8.90 15.15
CA ARG A 98 -17.02 9.53 15.99
C ARG A 98 -16.64 10.92 15.49
N GLY A 99 -17.39 11.49 14.54
CA GLY A 99 -17.11 12.80 13.95
C GLY A 99 -15.91 12.83 13.02
N ILE A 100 -15.45 11.66 12.51
CA ILE A 100 -14.36 11.58 11.53
C ILE A 100 -14.94 11.32 10.15
N THR A 101 -14.72 12.26 9.22
CA THR A 101 -15.16 12.14 7.82
C THR A 101 -13.95 11.95 6.92
N ILE A 102 -13.93 10.87 6.14
CA ILE A 102 -12.88 10.60 5.15
C ILE A 102 -13.10 11.47 3.90
N ASP A 103 -12.05 12.09 3.40
CA ASP A 103 -12.06 12.87 2.17
C ASP A 103 -11.74 12.00 0.94
N ALA A 104 -10.79 11.06 1.05
CA ALA A 104 -10.40 10.13 -0.01
C ALA A 104 -9.76 8.85 0.53
N ILE A 105 -9.60 7.86 -0.34
CA ILE A 105 -9.01 6.57 -0.03
C ILE A 105 -7.74 6.37 -0.85
N GLY A 106 -6.66 5.93 -0.22
CA GLY A 106 -5.47 5.43 -0.91
C GLY A 106 -5.39 3.91 -0.79
N SER A 107 -5.46 3.18 -1.90
CA SER A 107 -5.41 1.71 -1.91
C SER A 107 -4.17 1.20 -2.61
N HIS A 108 -3.32 0.49 -1.87
CA HIS A 108 -2.19 -0.22 -2.47
C HIS A 108 -2.65 -1.44 -3.28
N GLY A 109 -3.76 -2.07 -2.87
CA GLY A 109 -4.20 -3.35 -3.40
C GLY A 109 -3.38 -4.54 -2.87
N GLN A 110 -3.60 -5.69 -3.49
CA GLN A 110 -2.85 -6.92 -3.29
C GLN A 110 -1.79 -7.08 -4.38
N THR A 111 -0.52 -7.23 -4.02
CA THR A 111 0.51 -7.55 -5.03
C THR A 111 0.37 -9.01 -5.47
N VAL A 112 0.22 -9.23 -6.78
CA VAL A 112 0.23 -10.56 -7.41
C VAL A 112 1.63 -10.88 -7.93
N ARG A 113 2.24 -9.90 -8.62
CA ARG A 113 3.59 -10.04 -9.15
C ARG A 113 4.40 -8.76 -9.05
N HIS A 114 5.67 -8.94 -8.74
CA HIS A 114 6.67 -7.89 -8.74
C HIS A 114 7.92 -8.44 -9.43
N LEU A 115 8.31 -7.82 -10.54
CA LEU A 115 9.41 -8.22 -11.41
C LEU A 115 10.34 -7.00 -11.61
N PRO A 116 11.11 -6.60 -10.58
CA PRO A 116 11.94 -5.41 -10.64
C PRO A 116 13.19 -5.59 -11.52
N ALA A 117 13.68 -6.83 -11.65
CA ALA A 117 14.81 -7.15 -12.51
C ALA A 117 14.43 -6.94 -13.99
N PRO A 118 15.09 -6.04 -14.73
CA PRO A 118 14.67 -5.78 -16.10
C PRO A 118 15.05 -6.93 -17.03
N THR A 119 14.15 -7.24 -17.95
CA THR A 119 14.28 -8.25 -19.00
C THR A 119 14.10 -7.63 -20.39
N THR A 120 14.54 -8.32 -21.43
CA THR A 120 14.27 -7.89 -22.81
C THR A 120 12.99 -8.54 -23.29
N PHE A 121 11.96 -7.75 -23.57
CA PHE A 121 10.68 -8.21 -24.11
C PHE A 121 10.28 -7.30 -25.27
N LEU A 122 9.91 -7.90 -26.41
CA LEU A 122 9.58 -7.18 -27.65
C LEU A 122 10.65 -6.14 -28.05
N GLY A 123 11.93 -6.50 -27.92
CA GLY A 123 13.06 -5.63 -28.30
C GLY A 123 13.34 -4.46 -27.34
N ARG A 124 12.67 -4.39 -26.18
CA ARG A 124 12.84 -3.32 -25.19
C ARG A 124 13.23 -3.89 -23.83
N ARG A 125 14.03 -3.15 -23.08
CA ARG A 125 14.29 -3.42 -21.65
C ARG A 125 13.06 -2.97 -20.86
N VAL A 126 12.46 -3.91 -20.13
CA VAL A 126 11.24 -3.69 -19.34
C VAL A 126 11.35 -4.42 -18.00
N HIS A 127 10.67 -3.87 -17.00
CA HIS A 127 10.39 -4.47 -15.70
C HIS A 127 8.95 -4.10 -15.33
N GLY A 128 8.39 -4.69 -14.28
CA GLY A 128 6.96 -4.48 -14.02
C GLY A 128 6.48 -4.95 -12.66
N THR A 129 5.27 -4.51 -12.33
CA THR A 129 4.57 -4.89 -11.10
C THR A 129 3.07 -4.88 -11.35
N LEU A 130 2.34 -5.75 -10.65
CA LEU A 130 0.90 -5.84 -10.71
C LEU A 130 0.31 -5.93 -9.31
N GLN A 131 -0.57 -4.97 -9.02
CA GLN A 131 -1.46 -4.97 -7.87
C GLN A 131 -2.89 -5.12 -8.35
N ILE A 132 -3.72 -5.82 -7.58
CA ILE A 132 -5.15 -6.02 -7.87
C ILE A 132 -6.02 -5.64 -6.66
N GLY A 133 -7.32 -5.54 -6.90
CA GLY A 133 -8.33 -5.06 -5.98
C GLY A 133 -9.00 -3.82 -6.56
N SER A 134 -10.01 -4.03 -7.41
CA SER A 134 -10.63 -3.00 -8.25
C SER A 134 -10.88 -1.69 -7.49
N LEU A 135 -10.19 -0.64 -7.94
CA LEU A 135 -10.33 0.71 -7.38
C LEU A 135 -11.73 1.27 -7.66
N GLU A 136 -12.31 0.92 -8.80
CA GLU A 136 -13.66 1.29 -9.22
C GLU A 136 -14.70 0.70 -8.27
N MET A 137 -14.53 -0.56 -7.87
CA MET A 137 -15.41 -1.20 -6.90
C MET A 137 -15.32 -0.52 -5.53
N ILE A 138 -14.10 -0.24 -5.07
CA ILE A 138 -13.90 0.49 -3.80
C ILE A 138 -14.56 1.88 -3.86
N ALA A 139 -14.38 2.61 -4.97
CA ALA A 139 -14.96 3.94 -5.16
C ALA A 139 -16.49 3.89 -5.16
N THR A 140 -17.05 2.89 -5.86
CA THR A 140 -18.50 2.66 -5.95
C THR A 140 -19.11 2.36 -4.58
N LEU A 141 -18.51 1.45 -3.82
CA LEU A 141 -19.04 1.02 -2.52
C LEU A 141 -18.88 2.08 -1.42
N THR A 142 -17.85 2.93 -1.51
CA THR A 142 -17.56 3.94 -0.47
C THR A 142 -18.11 5.33 -0.78
N GLY A 143 -18.38 5.61 -2.06
CA GLY A 143 -18.73 6.95 -2.54
C GLY A 143 -17.59 7.96 -2.41
N LYS A 144 -16.34 7.49 -2.30
CA LYS A 144 -15.15 8.32 -2.14
C LYS A 144 -14.23 8.25 -3.36
N PRO A 145 -13.48 9.32 -3.65
CA PRO A 145 -12.34 9.23 -4.56
C PRO A 145 -11.34 8.19 -4.04
N VAL A 146 -10.91 7.29 -4.91
CA VAL A 146 -9.91 6.25 -4.62
C VAL A 146 -8.68 6.51 -5.49
N ILE A 147 -7.51 6.49 -4.87
CA ILE A 147 -6.20 6.62 -5.51
C ILE A 147 -5.45 5.30 -5.30
N GLY A 148 -4.86 4.75 -6.35
CA GLY A 148 -4.10 3.50 -6.28
C GLY A 148 -2.96 3.45 -7.29
N ASP A 149 -2.53 2.24 -7.64
CA ASP A 149 -1.47 1.94 -8.62
C ASP A 149 -0.14 2.65 -8.37
N PHE A 150 0.17 2.90 -7.09
CA PHE A 150 1.33 3.68 -6.68
C PHE A 150 2.65 3.09 -7.19
N ARG A 151 2.78 1.76 -7.23
CA ARG A 151 4.00 1.10 -7.70
C ARG A 151 4.13 1.13 -9.21
N GLN A 152 3.01 1.00 -9.94
CA GLN A 152 3.03 1.13 -11.40
C GLN A 152 3.41 2.55 -11.83
N ALA A 153 2.94 3.57 -11.10
CA ALA A 153 3.35 4.95 -11.32
C ALA A 153 4.87 5.14 -11.12
N ASP A 154 5.46 4.52 -10.09
CA ASP A 154 6.91 4.58 -9.85
C ASP A 154 7.71 3.80 -10.92
N VAL A 155 7.24 2.62 -11.33
CA VAL A 155 7.83 1.85 -12.44
C VAL A 155 7.79 2.63 -13.76
N ALA A 156 6.72 3.38 -14.02
CA ALA A 156 6.60 4.23 -15.21
C ALA A 156 7.64 5.36 -15.26
N LEU A 157 8.17 5.79 -14.10
CA LEU A 157 9.29 6.73 -13.99
C LEU A 157 10.66 6.05 -14.14
N GLY A 158 10.71 4.73 -14.32
CA GLY A 158 11.94 3.95 -14.49
C GLY A 158 12.53 3.40 -13.19
N HIS A 159 11.86 3.60 -12.05
CA HIS A 159 12.27 3.05 -10.76
C HIS A 159 11.77 1.60 -10.58
N GLU A 160 12.17 0.93 -9.52
CA GLU A 160 11.84 -0.48 -9.30
C GLU A 160 10.38 -0.71 -8.85
N GLY A 161 9.65 0.32 -8.41
CA GLY A 161 8.32 0.15 -7.82
C GLY A 161 8.34 -0.25 -6.35
N ALA A 162 9.51 -0.22 -5.70
CA ALA A 162 9.71 -0.53 -4.28
C ALA A 162 11.06 0.03 -3.78
N PRO A 163 11.16 0.51 -2.52
CA PRO A 163 10.07 0.96 -1.67
C PRO A 163 9.55 2.34 -2.11
N ILE A 164 8.24 2.46 -2.38
CA ILE A 164 7.61 3.70 -2.88
C ILE A 164 7.30 4.74 -1.79
N THR A 165 7.52 4.39 -0.52
CA THR A 165 7.15 5.23 0.63
C THR A 165 8.27 6.15 1.10
N VAL A 166 9.45 6.14 0.47
CA VAL A 166 10.65 6.87 0.92
C VAL A 166 10.36 8.36 1.16
N ALA A 167 9.70 9.04 0.22
CA ALA A 167 9.39 10.47 0.37
C ALA A 167 8.43 10.75 1.55
N ALA A 168 7.41 9.92 1.72
CA ALA A 168 6.46 10.03 2.84
C ALA A 168 7.15 9.72 4.18
N MET A 169 7.99 8.69 4.21
CA MET A 169 8.77 8.29 5.38
C MET A 169 9.79 9.37 5.77
N ALA A 170 10.49 9.97 4.81
CA ALA A 170 11.39 11.09 5.06
C ALA A 170 10.60 12.23 5.71
N ARG A 171 9.43 12.57 5.15
CA ARG A 171 8.61 13.64 5.67
C ARG A 171 8.13 13.43 7.12
N LEU A 172 7.87 12.17 7.49
CA LEU A 172 7.42 11.77 8.83
C LEU A 172 8.58 11.62 9.82
N PHE A 173 9.71 11.09 9.36
CA PHE A 173 10.74 10.55 10.23
C PHE A 173 12.09 11.21 10.12
N GLY A 174 12.43 12.01 9.12
CA GLY A 174 13.73 12.66 9.16
C GLY A 174 13.80 13.74 10.26
N HIS A 175 15.01 14.16 10.61
CA HIS A 175 15.24 15.04 11.73
C HIS A 175 16.44 15.97 11.48
N PRO A 176 16.37 17.26 11.86
CA PRO A 176 17.44 18.23 11.57
C PRO A 176 18.79 17.88 12.21
N SER A 177 18.80 17.17 13.34
CA SER A 177 20.02 16.87 14.10
C SER A 177 20.23 15.39 14.45
N ARG A 178 19.40 14.47 13.93
CA ARG A 178 19.50 13.04 14.26
C ARG A 178 19.33 12.19 13.01
N SER A 179 20.24 11.27 12.78
CA SER A 179 20.01 10.20 11.82
C SER A 179 19.03 9.19 12.42
N ARG A 180 18.16 8.62 11.59
CA ARG A 180 17.15 7.64 11.99
C ARG A 180 17.14 6.48 11.01
N LEU A 181 17.18 5.28 11.57
CA LEU A 181 16.97 4.03 10.84
C LEU A 181 15.60 3.49 11.23
N ILE A 182 14.71 3.38 10.25
CA ILE A 182 13.40 2.74 10.41
C ILE A 182 13.51 1.37 9.78
N VAL A 183 13.17 0.32 10.54
CA VAL A 183 13.19 -1.07 10.07
C VAL A 183 11.77 -1.61 10.13
N ASN A 184 11.27 -2.09 8.99
CA ASN A 184 10.01 -2.81 8.91
C ASN A 184 10.30 -4.29 8.74
N ILE A 185 9.70 -5.12 9.59
CA ILE A 185 9.87 -6.58 9.61
C ILE A 185 8.52 -7.22 9.25
N GLY A 186 8.21 -7.25 7.95
CA GLY A 186 7.06 -7.97 7.41
C GLY A 186 7.44 -9.39 6.97
N GLY A 187 6.75 -9.95 5.97
CA GLY A 187 7.22 -11.18 5.32
C GLY A 187 8.65 -11.04 4.78
N MET A 188 8.91 -9.91 4.11
CA MET A 188 10.25 -9.41 3.81
C MET A 188 10.57 -8.23 4.73
N ALA A 189 11.83 -8.12 5.17
CA ALA A 189 12.31 -7.03 5.99
C ALA A 189 12.98 -5.95 5.12
N ASN A 190 12.72 -4.69 5.43
CA ASN A 190 13.34 -3.55 4.73
C ASN A 190 13.64 -2.40 5.68
N TYR A 191 14.50 -1.48 5.24
CA TYR A 191 14.88 -0.32 6.03
C TYR A 191 14.77 0.97 5.25
N PHE A 192 14.65 2.06 6.00
CA PHE A 192 14.79 3.44 5.56
C PHE A 192 15.79 4.13 6.48
N TYR A 193 16.88 4.64 5.91
CA TYR A 193 17.85 5.46 6.60
C TYR A 193 17.67 6.92 6.19
N PHE A 194 17.40 7.77 7.18
CA PHE A 194 17.33 9.21 7.03
C PHE A 194 18.50 9.85 7.79
N PRO A 195 19.45 10.50 7.11
CA PRO A 195 20.55 11.20 7.77
C PRO A 195 20.04 12.43 8.54
N ALA A 196 20.80 12.84 9.56
CA ALA A 196 20.60 14.15 10.18
C ALA A 196 20.70 15.26 9.13
N GLY A 197 19.88 16.31 9.28
CA GLY A 197 19.92 17.45 8.36
C GLY A 197 19.25 17.19 7.00
N PHE A 198 18.72 15.98 6.75
CA PHE A 198 17.95 15.63 5.55
C PHE A 198 18.70 15.79 4.22
N ASP A 199 19.98 15.43 4.17
CA ASP A 199 20.62 15.29 2.86
C ASP A 199 19.94 14.16 2.06
N VAL A 200 19.18 14.55 1.04
CA VAL A 200 18.41 13.63 0.19
C VAL A 200 19.34 12.65 -0.54
N SER A 201 20.57 13.08 -0.87
CA SER A 201 21.56 12.24 -1.55
C SER A 201 22.12 11.11 -0.68
N GLU A 202 21.94 11.22 0.64
CA GLU A 202 22.36 10.23 1.64
C GLU A 202 21.20 9.36 2.16
N ILE A 203 19.96 9.63 1.73
CA ILE A 203 18.82 8.74 2.03
C ILE A 203 19.08 7.38 1.40
N ARG A 204 18.89 6.30 2.18
CA ARG A 204 18.99 4.92 1.71
C ARG A 204 17.72 4.18 2.09
N ALA A 205 17.22 3.35 1.19
CA ALA A 205 16.17 2.41 1.50
C ALA A 205 16.35 1.17 0.64
N ALA A 206 16.23 0.00 1.25
CA ALA A 206 16.37 -1.27 0.55
C ALA A 206 15.72 -2.40 1.34
N ASP A 207 15.38 -3.46 0.63
CA ASP A 207 15.07 -4.74 1.24
C ASP A 207 16.35 -5.37 1.81
N THR A 208 16.25 -5.93 3.02
CA THR A 208 17.35 -6.62 3.71
C THR A 208 17.32 -8.13 3.52
N GLY A 209 16.17 -8.67 3.10
CA GLY A 209 15.94 -10.11 2.95
C GLY A 209 14.68 -10.58 3.67
N PRO A 210 14.58 -11.90 3.97
CA PRO A 210 13.43 -12.47 4.69
C PRO A 210 13.25 -11.84 6.07
N GLY A 211 12.01 -11.49 6.40
CA GLY A 211 11.58 -11.15 7.75
C GLY A 211 10.89 -12.35 8.40
N ASN A 212 9.57 -12.30 8.52
CA ASN A 212 8.77 -13.34 9.15
C ASN A 212 8.44 -14.53 8.24
N VAL A 213 8.64 -14.42 6.92
CA VAL A 213 8.18 -15.46 5.96
C VAL A 213 8.72 -16.87 6.26
N LEU A 214 9.98 -16.98 6.71
CA LEU A 214 10.59 -18.28 7.05
C LEU A 214 10.09 -18.80 8.40
N SER A 215 9.93 -17.92 9.39
CA SER A 215 9.36 -18.27 10.69
C SER A 215 7.91 -18.73 10.55
N ASP A 216 7.11 -18.03 9.74
CA ASP A 216 5.71 -18.39 9.46
C ASP A 216 5.60 -19.74 8.76
N LEU A 217 6.56 -20.08 7.90
CA LEU A 217 6.61 -21.41 7.25
C LEU A 217 6.90 -22.51 8.26
N LEU A 218 7.85 -22.28 9.20
CA LEU A 218 8.23 -23.26 10.22
C LEU A 218 7.13 -23.48 11.27
N CYS A 219 6.39 -22.44 11.64
CA CYS A 219 5.33 -22.52 12.65
C CYS A 219 4.00 -23.09 12.13
N ARG A 220 3.89 -23.43 10.84
CA ARG A 220 2.68 -24.02 10.23
C ARG A 220 2.60 -25.55 10.35
N THR A 221 3.54 -26.17 11.07
CA THR A 221 3.58 -27.61 11.38
C THR A 221 2.59 -28.00 12.47
#